data_AF-A0A2E0R5Z2-F1
#
_entry.id   AF-A0A2E0R5Z2-F1
#
_cell.length_a   1.000
_cell.length_b   1.000
_cell.length_c   1.000
_cell.angle_alpha   90.00
_cell.angle_beta   90.00
_cell.angle_gamma   90.00
#
_symmetry.space_group_name_H-M   'P 1'
#
loop_
_entity.id
_entity.type
_entity.pdbx_description
1 polymer ?
#
loop_
_entity_poly.entity_id
_entity_poly.type
_entity_poly.pdbx_seq_one_letter_code
_entity_poly.pdbx_strand_id
1 'polypeptide(L)'
;MEKSLFKPFITLIFLMSLTMYALTSSVGVKLNHIPGVSMDFPDQVGDWVGNDLKFCHNPDTCAKGYKDAAYYVRDLVFPDICPNGGDRLYNCSRAEKEQLPADTEFVKSAFTNAAGMRLHTSIVLSGSARDSIHRPQRCLKGQGNTLESEYSLEVPIAGRDPLDVRVIKTSRVFQTEEGEVPYYGFYAYWFVGQTRETSSHYVRMFWLAWDRVINSEANRWAYIAVSGTREAEGTDFEEHILSFVQQVYPEVLTDAFRSRVYAQQ
;
A
#
# COMPACT_ATOMS: atom_id res chain seq x y z
N MET A 1 -28.51 -49.50 -15.49
CA MET A 1 -27.46 -49.68 -14.49
C MET A 1 -27.30 -48.38 -13.72
N GLU A 2 -28.00 -48.23 -12.59
CA GLU A 2 -27.77 -47.13 -11.67
C GLU A 2 -26.38 -47.30 -11.04
N LYS A 3 -25.47 -46.36 -11.29
CA LYS A 3 -24.17 -46.34 -10.60
C LYS A 3 -24.43 -45.93 -9.16
N SER A 4 -24.14 -46.82 -8.20
CA SER A 4 -24.26 -46.53 -6.77
C SER A 4 -23.43 -45.29 -6.40
N LEU A 5 -24.10 -44.25 -5.93
CA LEU A 5 -23.49 -43.01 -5.43
C LEU A 5 -22.90 -43.16 -4.03
N PHE A 6 -23.01 -44.33 -3.40
CA PHE A 6 -22.57 -44.56 -2.03
C PHE A 6 -21.04 -44.44 -1.87
N LYS A 7 -20.27 -45.03 -2.78
CA LYS A 7 -18.81 -44.93 -2.78
C LYS A 7 -18.30 -43.50 -2.95
N PRO A 8 -18.73 -42.72 -3.97
CA PRO A 8 -18.28 -41.34 -4.10
C PRO A 8 -18.72 -40.47 -2.91
N PHE A 9 -19.88 -40.75 -2.30
CA PHE A 9 -20.35 -40.02 -1.12
C PHE A 9 -19.49 -40.27 0.13
N ILE A 10 -19.10 -41.52 0.39
CA ILE A 10 -18.16 -41.86 1.48
C ILE A 10 -16.79 -41.22 1.23
N THR A 11 -16.29 -41.28 -0.01
CA THR A 11 -15.02 -40.64 -0.36
C THR A 11 -15.07 -39.13 -0.10
N LEU A 12 -16.19 -38.47 -0.47
CA LEU A 12 -16.37 -37.04 -0.22
C LEU A 12 -16.40 -36.72 1.28
N ILE A 13 -17.17 -37.46 2.07
CA ILE A 13 -17.24 -37.29 3.53
C ILE A 13 -15.86 -37.49 4.15
N PHE A 14 -15.14 -38.52 3.73
CA PHE A 14 -13.79 -38.80 4.23
C PHE A 14 -12.84 -37.66 3.90
N LEU A 15 -12.82 -37.18 2.65
CA LEU A 15 -11.97 -36.05 2.24
C LEU A 15 -12.35 -34.77 2.98
N MET A 16 -13.64 -34.47 3.13
CA MET A 16 -14.11 -33.30 3.90
C MET A 16 -13.73 -33.40 5.37
N SER A 17 -13.86 -34.58 5.98
CA SER A 17 -13.50 -34.82 7.39
C SER A 17 -11.99 -34.73 7.61
N LEU A 18 -11.19 -35.30 6.70
CA LEU A 18 -9.74 -35.19 6.71
C LEU A 18 -9.30 -33.73 6.55
N THR A 19 -9.94 -32.99 5.64
CA THR A 19 -9.68 -31.56 5.42
C THR A 19 -10.07 -30.75 6.65
N MET A 20 -11.23 -31.03 7.27
CA MET A 20 -11.68 -30.35 8.47
C MET A 20 -10.80 -30.68 9.69
N TYR A 21 -10.32 -31.92 9.79
CA TYR A 21 -9.35 -32.31 10.81
C TYR A 21 -8.01 -31.61 10.59
N ALA A 22 -7.47 -31.59 9.37
CA ALA A 22 -6.26 -30.85 9.05
C ALA A 22 -6.43 -29.36 9.40
N LEU A 23 -7.53 -28.74 8.98
CA LEU A 23 -7.87 -27.34 9.28
C LEU A 23 -8.11 -27.04 10.76
N THR A 24 -8.41 -28.02 11.61
CA THR A 24 -8.62 -27.79 13.06
C THR A 24 -7.40 -28.18 13.90
N SER A 25 -6.60 -29.14 13.42
CA SER A 25 -5.41 -29.63 14.13
C SER A 25 -4.11 -28.91 13.75
N SER A 26 -4.04 -28.23 12.60
CA SER A 26 -2.82 -27.56 12.11
C SER A 26 -2.76 -26.04 12.34
N VAL A 27 -3.62 -25.45 13.18
CA VAL A 27 -3.79 -23.97 13.23
C VAL A 27 -2.91 -23.27 14.25
N GLY A 28 -1.68 -23.74 14.42
CA GLY A 28 -0.62 -22.92 14.99
C GLY A 28 -0.03 -22.02 13.92
N VAL A 29 -0.82 -21.11 13.31
CA VAL A 29 -0.26 -20.17 12.32
C VAL A 29 0.58 -19.14 13.07
N LYS A 30 1.89 -19.18 12.87
CA LYS A 30 2.80 -18.20 13.46
C LYS A 30 2.67 -16.90 12.70
N LEU A 31 2.26 -15.84 13.39
CA LEU A 31 2.30 -14.48 12.84
C LEU A 31 3.75 -14.04 12.77
N ASN A 32 4.22 -13.78 11.56
CA ASN A 32 5.57 -13.27 11.36
C ASN A 32 5.51 -11.75 11.34
N HIS A 33 6.06 -11.14 12.38
CA HIS A 33 6.03 -9.69 12.55
C HIS A 33 7.13 -8.97 11.79
N ILE A 34 8.08 -9.68 11.18
CA ILE A 34 9.22 -9.09 10.47
C ILE A 34 8.76 -8.65 9.07
N PRO A 35 8.67 -7.34 8.78
CA PRO A 35 8.27 -6.84 7.47
C PRO A 35 9.40 -6.99 6.44
N GLY A 36 9.04 -7.03 5.15
CA GLY A 36 10.00 -6.91 4.05
C GLY A 36 10.45 -5.47 3.78
N VAL A 37 9.85 -4.50 4.47
CA VAL A 37 10.10 -3.07 4.31
C VAL A 37 10.46 -2.40 5.63
N SER A 38 11.26 -1.34 5.57
CA SER A 38 11.40 -0.39 6.67
C SER A 38 10.15 0.49 6.72
N MET A 39 9.63 0.75 7.92
CA MET A 39 8.50 1.67 8.14
C MET A 39 9.04 3.08 8.37
N ASP A 40 9.84 3.55 7.42
CA ASP A 40 10.43 4.88 7.40
C ASP A 40 10.77 5.24 5.96
N PHE A 41 10.61 6.52 5.60
CA PHE A 41 11.09 7.02 4.33
C PHE A 41 12.39 7.81 4.54
N PRO A 42 13.38 7.68 3.65
CA PRO A 42 14.55 8.53 3.70
C PRO A 42 14.18 10.00 3.46
N ASP A 43 14.90 10.90 4.13
CA ASP A 43 14.75 12.35 4.01
C ASP A 43 14.97 12.87 2.57
N GLN A 44 15.72 12.14 1.76
CA GLN A 44 16.03 12.45 0.38
C GLN A 44 16.41 11.17 -0.39
N VAL A 45 15.95 11.05 -1.63
CA VAL A 45 16.32 9.99 -2.59
C VAL A 45 16.61 10.59 -3.95
N GLY A 46 17.87 10.52 -4.39
CA GLY A 46 18.33 11.25 -5.58
C GLY A 46 17.98 12.75 -5.48
N ASP A 47 17.28 13.26 -6.48
CA ASP A 47 16.84 14.66 -6.56
C ASP A 47 15.51 14.95 -5.83
N TRP A 48 14.94 13.95 -5.17
CA TRP A 48 13.66 14.06 -4.47
C TRP A 48 13.87 14.28 -2.99
N VAL A 49 13.35 15.38 -2.47
CA VAL A 49 13.41 15.73 -1.05
C VAL A 49 12.10 15.37 -0.38
N GLY A 50 12.16 14.47 0.60
CA GLY A 50 11.01 13.98 1.35
C GLY A 50 10.59 14.92 2.47
N ASN A 51 9.31 14.89 2.83
CA ASN A 51 8.77 15.59 3.98
C ASN A 51 7.58 14.81 4.52
N ASP A 52 7.79 14.20 5.68
CA ASP A 52 6.81 13.31 6.29
C ASP A 52 5.51 14.03 6.64
N LEU A 53 4.42 13.29 6.52
CA LEU A 53 3.07 13.77 6.73
C LEU A 53 2.49 13.19 8.01
N LYS A 54 1.97 14.08 8.85
CA LYS A 54 1.26 13.76 10.07
C LYS A 54 -0.14 14.38 10.06
N PHE A 55 -1.09 13.76 10.73
CA PHE A 55 -2.50 14.12 10.69
C PHE A 55 -3.02 14.43 12.08
N CYS A 56 -3.79 15.51 12.22
CA CYS A 56 -4.50 15.81 13.45
C CYS A 56 -5.90 15.21 13.41
N HIS A 57 -6.29 14.49 14.46
CA HIS A 57 -7.61 13.84 14.55
C HIS A 57 -8.65 14.65 15.34
N ASN A 58 -8.28 15.83 15.86
CA ASN A 58 -9.19 16.67 16.64
C ASN A 58 -10.27 17.27 15.72
N PRO A 59 -11.55 16.88 15.87
CA PRO A 59 -12.64 17.31 14.98
C PRO A 59 -12.97 18.79 15.09
N ASP A 60 -12.68 19.42 16.23
CA ASP A 60 -13.06 20.81 16.50
C ASP A 60 -12.06 21.79 15.87
N THR A 61 -10.77 21.42 15.85
CA THR A 61 -9.71 22.30 15.34
C THR A 61 -9.27 21.96 13.92
N CYS A 62 -9.12 20.68 13.59
CA CYS A 62 -8.35 20.26 12.41
C CYS A 62 -8.98 19.14 11.58
N ALA A 63 -10.03 18.47 12.06
CA ALA A 63 -10.62 17.29 11.44
C ALA A 63 -12.13 17.39 11.24
N LYS A 64 -12.64 18.60 10.99
CA LYS A 64 -14.08 18.84 10.86
C LYS A 64 -14.64 18.03 9.68
N GLY A 65 -15.59 17.14 9.98
CA GLY A 65 -16.24 16.29 8.98
C GLY A 65 -15.30 15.28 8.29
N TYR A 66 -14.32 14.73 9.02
CA TYR A 66 -13.33 13.76 8.51
C TYR A 66 -12.41 14.29 7.41
N LYS A 67 -12.27 15.62 7.33
CA LYS A 67 -11.26 16.28 6.50
C LYS A 67 -10.07 16.65 7.38
N ASP A 68 -9.26 15.65 7.73
CA ASP A 68 -8.10 15.85 8.61
C ASP A 68 -7.07 16.77 7.94
N ALA A 69 -6.61 17.79 8.68
CA ALA A 69 -5.45 18.57 8.29
C ALA A 69 -4.20 17.69 8.35
N ALA A 70 -3.48 17.65 7.23
CA ALA A 70 -2.16 17.04 7.14
C ALA A 70 -1.09 18.13 7.32
N TYR A 71 -0.05 17.79 8.08
CA TYR A 71 1.07 18.67 8.39
C TYR A 71 2.35 18.01 7.92
N TYR A 72 3.19 18.81 7.28
CA TYR A 72 4.55 18.45 6.95
C TYR A 72 5.43 18.55 8.18
N VAL A 73 6.13 17.48 8.54
CA VAL A 73 6.94 17.41 9.77
C VAL A 73 8.01 18.50 9.80
N ARG A 74 8.63 18.82 8.66
CA ARG A 74 9.66 19.87 8.60
C ARG A 74 9.13 21.29 8.82
N ASP A 75 7.81 21.48 8.69
CA ASP A 75 7.16 22.77 8.90
C ASP A 75 6.69 22.93 10.36
N LEU A 76 6.83 21.87 11.18
CA LEU A 76 6.41 21.86 12.58
C LEU A 76 7.56 22.21 13.51
N VAL A 77 7.25 23.01 14.53
CA VAL A 77 8.18 23.24 15.67
C VAL A 77 8.37 21.95 16.47
N PHE A 78 7.29 21.17 16.61
CA PHE A 78 7.27 19.89 17.32
C PHE A 78 6.66 18.83 16.40
N PRO A 79 7.43 17.83 15.94
CA PRO A 79 7.00 16.86 14.92
C PRO A 79 5.69 16.12 15.19
N ASP A 80 5.36 15.88 16.45
CA ASP A 80 4.19 15.08 16.86
C ASP A 80 3.09 15.92 17.54
N ILE A 81 3.17 17.25 17.50
CA ILE A 81 2.20 18.15 18.15
C ILE A 81 1.52 19.05 17.11
N CYS A 82 0.19 19.05 17.13
CA CYS A 82 -0.63 19.88 16.26
C CYS A 82 -0.40 21.37 16.55
N PRO A 83 -0.03 22.20 15.56
CA PRO A 83 0.25 23.61 15.78
C PRO A 83 -1.02 24.42 16.12
N ASN A 84 -2.20 23.95 15.71
CA ASN A 84 -3.47 24.65 15.91
C ASN A 84 -4.18 24.25 17.21
N GLY A 85 -3.96 23.03 17.71
CA GLY A 85 -4.72 22.45 18.82
C GLY A 85 -3.88 21.88 19.97
N GLY A 86 -2.56 21.71 19.80
CA GLY A 86 -1.69 21.09 20.80
C GLY A 86 -1.85 19.57 20.95
N ASP A 87 -2.79 18.95 20.24
CA ASP A 87 -3.00 17.51 20.28
C ASP A 87 -1.89 16.73 19.58
N ARG A 88 -1.75 15.44 19.94
CA ARG A 88 -0.85 14.51 19.26
C ARG A 88 -1.24 14.32 17.79
N LEU A 89 -0.25 14.36 16.91
CA LEU A 89 -0.40 13.99 15.51
C LEU A 89 -0.16 12.49 15.26
N TYR A 90 -0.74 11.97 14.18
CA TYR A 90 -0.71 10.55 13.82
C TYR A 90 -0.18 10.35 12.39
N ASN A 91 0.32 9.16 12.06
CA ASN A 91 0.86 8.86 10.72
C ASN A 91 -0.22 8.58 9.65
N CYS A 92 -1.48 8.48 10.06
CA CYS A 92 -2.62 8.21 9.18
C CYS A 92 -3.78 9.14 9.50
N SER A 93 -4.72 9.26 8.56
CA SER A 93 -5.95 10.01 8.77
C SER A 93 -6.83 9.33 9.82
N ARG A 94 -7.76 10.09 10.40
CA ARG A 94 -8.71 9.57 11.38
C ARG A 94 -9.58 8.49 10.77
N ALA A 95 -10.04 8.72 9.53
CA ALA A 95 -10.85 7.76 8.79
C ALA A 95 -10.10 6.44 8.56
N GLU A 96 -8.79 6.47 8.25
CA GLU A 96 -7.97 5.28 8.12
C GLU A 96 -7.83 4.53 9.45
N LYS A 97 -7.55 5.26 10.54
CA LYS A 97 -7.40 4.69 11.88
C LYS A 97 -8.67 4.01 12.39
N GLU A 98 -9.84 4.56 12.08
CA GLU A 98 -11.13 4.02 12.52
C GLU A 98 -11.61 2.84 11.65
N GLN A 99 -11.25 2.81 10.37
CA GLN A 99 -11.71 1.77 9.43
C GLN A 99 -10.80 0.55 9.36
N LEU A 100 -9.52 0.69 9.74
CA LEU A 100 -8.52 -0.35 9.58
C LEU A 100 -8.15 -0.98 10.93
N PRO A 101 -7.66 -2.24 10.94
CA PRO A 101 -7.22 -2.91 12.15
C PRO A 101 -6.20 -2.07 12.93
N ALA A 102 -6.29 -2.09 14.26
CA ALA A 102 -5.49 -1.23 15.14
C ALA A 102 -3.97 -1.45 15.05
N ASP A 103 -3.53 -2.59 14.54
CA ASP A 103 -2.14 -2.96 14.30
C ASP A 103 -1.68 -2.72 12.85
N THR A 104 -2.49 -1.99 12.06
CA THR A 104 -2.07 -1.48 10.74
C THR A 104 -1.17 -0.28 10.94
N GLU A 105 0.02 -0.31 10.35
CA GLU A 105 1.01 0.75 10.47
C GLU A 105 1.08 1.58 9.19
N PHE A 106 1.37 2.87 9.34
CA PHE A 106 1.39 3.83 8.25
C PHE A 106 2.64 4.69 8.35
N VAL A 107 3.21 4.98 7.18
CA VAL A 107 4.12 6.10 6.94
C VAL A 107 3.65 6.82 5.69
N LYS A 108 3.62 8.13 5.71
CA LYS A 108 3.24 8.97 4.58
C LYS A 108 4.23 10.11 4.46
N SER A 109 4.64 10.41 3.24
CA SER A 109 5.58 11.50 2.95
C SER A 109 5.22 12.16 1.64
N ALA A 110 5.62 13.42 1.47
CA ALA A 110 5.57 14.08 0.17
C ALA A 110 6.99 14.38 -0.30
N PHE A 111 7.36 13.85 -1.45
CA PHE A 111 8.64 14.08 -2.09
C PHE A 111 8.49 15.17 -3.14
N THR A 112 9.37 16.17 -3.10
CA THR A 112 9.39 17.26 -4.08
C THR A 112 10.75 17.28 -4.78
N ASN A 113 10.76 17.37 -6.11
CA ASN A 113 12.00 17.51 -6.89
C ASN A 113 12.34 18.99 -7.17
N ALA A 114 13.51 19.23 -7.77
CA ALA A 114 13.96 20.58 -8.13
C ALA A 114 13.05 21.31 -9.13
N ALA A 115 12.29 20.57 -9.94
CA ALA A 115 11.31 21.14 -10.88
C ALA A 115 9.98 21.53 -10.20
N GLY A 116 9.84 21.27 -8.89
CA GLY A 116 8.62 21.56 -8.13
C GLY A 116 7.53 20.49 -8.24
N MET A 117 7.81 19.38 -8.94
CA MET A 117 6.90 18.24 -8.97
C MET A 117 6.83 17.61 -7.59
N ARG A 118 5.62 17.38 -7.09
CA ARG A 118 5.34 16.75 -5.80
C ARG A 118 4.65 15.39 -5.94
N LEU A 119 5.27 14.38 -5.35
CA LEU A 119 4.73 13.03 -5.24
C LEU A 119 4.33 12.75 -3.80
N HIS A 120 3.12 12.26 -3.58
CA HIS A 120 2.70 11.73 -2.30
C HIS A 120 3.00 10.24 -2.26
N THR A 121 3.68 9.78 -1.23
CA THR A 121 4.00 8.37 -1.05
C THR A 121 3.53 7.86 0.30
N SER A 122 3.20 6.57 0.35
CA SER A 122 2.77 5.92 1.59
C SER A 122 3.23 4.48 1.65
N ILE A 123 3.62 4.03 2.84
CA ILE A 123 3.78 2.63 3.20
C ILE A 123 2.66 2.27 4.17
N VAL A 124 1.84 1.28 3.81
CA VAL A 124 0.84 0.68 4.69
C VAL A 124 1.24 -0.76 4.96
N LEU A 125 1.56 -1.07 6.20
CA LEU A 125 1.93 -2.42 6.61
C LEU A 125 0.72 -3.10 7.25
N SER A 126 0.32 -4.24 6.68
CA SER A 126 -0.85 -4.98 7.12
C SER A 126 -0.72 -5.40 8.57
N GLY A 127 -1.81 -5.31 9.34
CA GLY A 127 -1.92 -5.92 10.66
C GLY A 127 -2.12 -7.44 10.58
N SER A 128 -2.61 -8.01 11.69
CA SER A 128 -2.97 -9.41 11.86
C SER A 128 -4.25 -9.80 11.10
N ALA A 129 -5.11 -8.83 10.81
CA ALA A 129 -6.33 -9.03 10.05
C ALA A 129 -6.12 -8.81 8.54
N ARG A 130 -6.87 -9.57 7.73
CA ARG A 130 -6.69 -9.65 6.27
C ARG A 130 -7.18 -8.40 5.52
N ASP A 131 -7.96 -7.56 6.19
CA ASP A 131 -8.59 -6.36 5.67
C ASP A 131 -7.73 -5.10 5.79
N SER A 132 -6.55 -5.16 6.43
CA SER A 132 -5.63 -4.00 6.52
C SER A 132 -5.18 -3.45 5.17
N ILE A 133 -5.18 -4.27 4.10
CA ILE A 133 -4.85 -3.79 2.76
C ILE A 133 -5.88 -4.26 1.74
N HIS A 134 -6.63 -3.31 1.20
CA HIS A 134 -7.59 -3.54 0.13
C HIS A 134 -7.01 -3.22 -1.24
N ARG A 135 -7.85 -3.42 -2.27
CA ARG A 135 -7.56 -2.97 -3.63
C ARG A 135 -7.61 -1.45 -3.71
N PRO A 136 -6.61 -0.79 -4.30
CA PRO A 136 -6.56 0.67 -4.38
C PRO A 136 -7.77 1.26 -5.11
N GLN A 137 -8.31 0.53 -6.10
CA GLN A 137 -9.49 0.90 -6.87
C GLN A 137 -10.72 1.16 -5.98
N ARG A 138 -10.87 0.44 -4.85
CA ARG A 138 -11.99 0.66 -3.92
C ARG A 138 -11.82 1.98 -3.19
N CYS A 139 -10.62 2.24 -2.67
CA CYS A 139 -10.31 3.47 -1.93
C CYS A 139 -10.35 4.70 -2.85
N LEU A 140 -9.76 4.62 -4.04
CA LEU A 140 -9.73 5.70 -5.02
C LEU A 140 -11.14 6.10 -5.46
N LYS A 141 -12.02 5.13 -5.76
CA LYS A 141 -13.43 5.39 -6.05
C LYS A 141 -14.17 5.98 -4.85
N GLY A 142 -13.94 5.45 -3.65
CA GLY A 142 -14.51 5.99 -2.41
C GLY A 142 -14.10 7.44 -2.13
N GLN A 143 -12.92 7.85 -2.58
CA GLN A 143 -12.43 9.23 -2.52
C GLN A 143 -12.96 10.13 -3.65
N GLY A 144 -13.82 9.59 -4.53
CA GLY A 144 -14.46 10.33 -5.62
C GLY A 144 -13.65 10.39 -6.92
N ASN A 145 -12.67 9.50 -7.11
CA ASN A 145 -11.95 9.41 -8.39
C ASN A 145 -12.67 8.50 -9.39
N THR A 146 -12.70 8.94 -10.64
CA THR A 146 -12.89 8.07 -11.81
C THR A 146 -11.57 7.38 -12.12
N LEU A 147 -11.61 6.07 -12.41
CA LEU A 147 -10.44 5.30 -12.84
C LEU A 147 -10.49 5.20 -14.36
N GLU A 148 -9.56 5.84 -15.05
CA GLU A 148 -9.56 5.93 -16.52
C GLU A 148 -8.92 4.71 -17.15
N SER A 149 -7.77 4.31 -16.64
CA SER A 149 -7.04 3.13 -17.11
C SER A 149 -6.13 2.57 -16.03
N GLU A 150 -5.75 1.30 -16.20
CA GLU A 150 -4.87 0.57 -15.28
C GLU A 150 -3.93 -0.32 -16.10
N TYR A 151 -2.62 -0.25 -15.82
CA TYR A 151 -1.59 -0.99 -16.56
C TYR A 151 -0.33 -1.20 -15.69
N SER A 152 0.54 -2.10 -16.13
CA SER A 152 1.84 -2.36 -15.50
C SER A 152 2.90 -1.47 -16.12
N LEU A 153 3.75 -0.89 -15.27
CA LEU A 153 4.95 -0.15 -15.65
C LEU A 153 6.16 -0.89 -15.07
N GLU A 154 7.07 -1.33 -15.93
CA GLU A 154 8.33 -1.94 -15.50
C GLU A 154 9.34 -0.86 -15.16
N VAL A 155 9.75 -0.80 -13.89
CA VAL A 155 10.75 0.14 -13.40
C VAL A 155 12.11 -0.57 -13.36
N PRO A 156 13.09 -0.18 -14.20
CA PRO A 156 14.41 -0.79 -14.18
C PRO A 156 15.11 -0.51 -12.85
N ILE A 157 15.50 -1.54 -12.10
CA ILE A 157 16.23 -1.40 -10.84
C ILE A 157 17.68 -1.86 -11.05
N ALA A 158 18.65 -1.04 -10.69
CA ALA A 158 20.05 -1.38 -10.86
C ALA A 158 20.41 -2.66 -10.08
N GLY A 159 21.03 -3.64 -10.73
CA GLY A 159 21.52 -4.86 -10.05
C GLY A 159 20.49 -5.97 -9.83
N ARG A 160 19.30 -5.89 -10.44
CA ARG A 160 18.29 -6.97 -10.45
C ARG A 160 17.29 -6.81 -11.59
N ASP A 161 16.37 -7.76 -11.74
CA ASP A 161 15.25 -7.64 -12.68
C ASP A 161 14.36 -6.44 -12.36
N PRO A 162 13.72 -5.82 -13.37
CA PRO A 162 12.80 -4.69 -13.19
C PRO A 162 11.71 -4.97 -12.15
N LEU A 163 11.30 -3.92 -11.44
CA LEU A 163 10.14 -3.95 -10.55
C LEU A 163 8.88 -3.66 -11.36
N ASP A 164 7.91 -4.57 -11.33
CA ASP A 164 6.57 -4.32 -11.87
C ASP A 164 5.77 -3.43 -10.89
N VAL A 165 5.34 -2.27 -11.38
CA VAL A 165 4.51 -1.30 -10.65
C VAL A 165 3.16 -1.17 -11.34
N ARG A 166 2.07 -1.29 -10.58
CA ARG A 166 0.73 -1.08 -11.10
C ARG A 166 0.41 0.41 -11.12
N VAL A 167 0.07 0.96 -12.27
CA VAL A 167 -0.31 2.37 -12.44
C VAL A 167 -1.79 2.47 -12.77
N ILE A 168 -2.50 3.36 -12.08
CA ILE A 168 -3.89 3.72 -12.34
C ILE A 168 -3.94 5.20 -12.69
N LYS A 169 -4.44 5.54 -13.88
CA LYS A 169 -4.78 6.92 -14.24
C LYS A 169 -6.12 7.27 -13.60
N THR A 170 -6.18 8.39 -12.90
CA THR A 170 -7.39 8.88 -12.25
C THR A 170 -7.79 10.24 -12.76
N SER A 171 -9.08 10.55 -12.66
CA SER A 171 -9.60 11.90 -12.82
C SER A 171 -10.70 12.19 -11.81
N ARG A 172 -10.90 13.46 -11.51
CA ARG A 172 -11.96 13.95 -10.63
C ARG A 172 -12.37 15.34 -11.08
N VAL A 173 -13.67 15.63 -11.06
CA VAL A 173 -14.19 16.97 -11.33
C VAL A 173 -14.47 17.67 -10.01
N PHE A 174 -13.93 18.87 -9.85
CA PHE A 174 -14.22 19.75 -8.72
C PHE A 174 -15.20 20.84 -9.15
N GLN A 175 -16.21 21.09 -8.32
CA GLN A 175 -17.12 22.22 -8.47
C GLN A 175 -16.47 23.44 -7.84
N THR A 176 -16.18 24.47 -8.63
CA THR A 176 -15.63 25.76 -8.18
C THR A 176 -16.63 26.88 -8.48
N GLU A 177 -16.41 28.07 -7.93
CA GLU A 177 -17.24 29.24 -8.22
C GLU A 177 -17.23 29.61 -9.72
N GLU A 178 -16.16 29.26 -10.44
CA GLU A 178 -15.96 29.51 -11.86
C GLU A 178 -16.45 28.36 -12.77
N GLY A 179 -16.94 27.26 -12.18
CA GLY A 179 -17.45 26.09 -12.89
C GLY A 179 -16.73 24.79 -12.56
N GLU A 180 -16.92 23.79 -13.43
CA GLU A 180 -16.31 22.46 -13.30
C GLU A 180 -14.84 22.48 -13.74
N VAL A 181 -13.94 22.17 -12.79
CA VAL A 181 -12.50 22.06 -13.07
C VAL A 181 -12.09 20.59 -12.99
N PRO A 182 -11.65 19.97 -14.11
CA PRO A 182 -11.14 18.61 -14.09
C PRO A 182 -9.73 18.58 -13.46
N TYR A 183 -9.50 17.56 -12.64
CA TYR A 183 -8.22 17.27 -12.01
C TYR A 183 -7.78 15.87 -12.40
N TYR A 184 -6.59 15.77 -12.98
CA TYR A 184 -6.02 14.52 -13.45
C TYR A 184 -4.88 14.08 -12.53
N GLY A 185 -4.92 12.83 -12.13
CA GLY A 185 -3.93 12.23 -11.24
C GLY A 185 -3.51 10.86 -11.71
N PHE A 186 -2.50 10.33 -11.03
CA PHE A 186 -2.11 8.94 -11.16
C PHE A 186 -1.91 8.33 -9.78
N TYR A 187 -1.97 7.01 -9.74
CA TYR A 187 -1.72 6.23 -8.55
C TYR A 187 -0.93 4.97 -8.93
N ALA A 188 0.35 4.95 -8.55
CA ALA A 188 1.28 3.86 -8.79
C ALA A 188 1.50 3.06 -7.49
N TYR A 189 1.54 1.74 -7.56
CA TYR A 189 1.71 0.92 -6.37
C TYR A 189 2.28 -0.48 -6.63
N TRP A 190 2.83 -1.06 -5.55
CA TRP A 190 3.25 -2.45 -5.49
C TRP A 190 3.14 -2.97 -4.05
N PHE A 191 3.30 -4.29 -3.88
CA PHE A 191 3.25 -4.96 -2.60
C PHE A 191 4.57 -5.66 -2.31
N VAL A 192 5.03 -5.57 -1.07
CA VAL A 192 6.25 -6.23 -0.59
C VAL A 192 5.90 -7.07 0.62
N GLY A 193 6.06 -8.38 0.50
CA GLY A 193 5.99 -9.32 1.63
C GLY A 193 7.39 -9.61 2.17
N GLN A 194 7.49 -10.55 3.10
CA GLN A 194 8.78 -10.93 3.68
C GLN A 194 9.73 -11.62 2.68
N THR A 195 9.17 -12.29 1.66
CA THR A 195 9.95 -13.14 0.75
C THR A 195 9.72 -12.85 -0.72
N ARG A 196 8.67 -12.09 -1.05
CA ARG A 196 8.23 -11.82 -2.42
C ARG A 196 7.70 -10.41 -2.54
N GLU A 197 7.64 -9.92 -3.76
CA GLU A 197 6.93 -8.70 -4.13
C GLU A 197 6.02 -8.95 -5.33
N THR A 198 5.03 -8.08 -5.52
CA THR A 198 4.13 -8.15 -6.67
C THR A 198 3.33 -6.86 -6.82
N SER A 199 3.01 -6.47 -8.05
CA SER A 199 2.04 -5.41 -8.35
C SER A 199 0.57 -5.90 -8.23
N SER A 200 0.36 -7.22 -8.19
CA SER A 200 -0.97 -7.83 -8.30
C SER A 200 -1.54 -8.19 -6.94
N HIS A 201 -2.69 -7.59 -6.62
CA HIS A 201 -3.45 -7.93 -5.42
C HIS A 201 -3.87 -9.41 -5.40
N TYR A 202 -4.16 -10.01 -6.56
CA TYR A 202 -4.55 -11.42 -6.65
C TYR A 202 -3.38 -12.37 -6.36
N VAL A 203 -2.21 -12.08 -6.94
CA VAL A 203 -0.98 -12.83 -6.67
C VAL A 203 -0.64 -12.73 -5.18
N ARG A 204 -0.79 -11.55 -4.58
CA ARG A 204 -0.66 -11.37 -3.13
C ARG A 204 -1.65 -12.24 -2.34
N MET A 205 -2.93 -12.27 -2.72
CA MET A 205 -3.94 -13.11 -2.05
C MET A 205 -3.60 -14.60 -2.15
N PHE A 206 -3.09 -15.04 -3.30
CA PHE A 206 -2.63 -16.40 -3.50
C PHE A 206 -1.49 -16.74 -2.54
N TRP A 207 -0.46 -15.90 -2.46
CA TRP A 207 0.68 -16.13 -1.55
C TRP A 207 0.30 -16.10 -0.07
N LEU A 208 -0.60 -15.20 0.33
CA LEU A 208 -1.15 -15.19 1.69
C LEU A 208 -1.86 -16.49 2.04
N ALA A 209 -2.63 -17.06 1.11
CA ALA A 209 -3.28 -18.35 1.32
C ALA A 209 -2.27 -19.50 1.33
N TRP A 210 -1.32 -19.49 0.38
CA TRP A 210 -0.29 -20.51 0.24
C TRP A 210 0.60 -20.60 1.47
N ASP A 211 1.19 -19.49 1.92
CA ASP A 211 2.09 -19.47 3.07
C ASP A 211 1.36 -19.93 4.35
N ARG A 212 0.08 -19.59 4.50
CA ARG A 212 -0.71 -20.02 5.65
C ARG A 212 -1.01 -21.51 5.66
N VAL A 213 -1.30 -22.10 4.49
CA VAL A 213 -1.68 -23.52 4.38
C VAL A 213 -0.44 -24.42 4.36
N ILE A 214 0.60 -24.02 3.64
CA ILE A 214 1.77 -24.85 3.37
C ILE A 214 2.88 -24.58 4.39
N ASN A 215 3.16 -23.31 4.70
CA ASN A 215 4.25 -22.94 5.61
C ASN A 215 3.76 -22.73 7.05
N SER A 216 2.44 -22.69 7.28
CA SER A 216 1.85 -22.34 8.58
C SER A 216 2.32 -20.97 9.11
N GLU A 217 2.57 -20.05 8.18
CA GLU A 217 3.04 -18.69 8.46
C GLU A 217 2.02 -17.64 8.00
N ALA A 218 1.83 -16.60 8.80
CA ALA A 218 1.09 -15.40 8.43
C ALA A 218 2.06 -14.22 8.34
N ASN A 219 2.59 -14.01 7.13
CA ASN A 219 3.52 -12.93 6.83
C ASN A 219 2.78 -11.61 6.64
N ARG A 220 3.28 -10.53 7.25
CA ARG A 220 2.80 -9.17 6.98
C ARG A 220 3.22 -8.75 5.57
N TRP A 221 2.36 -7.98 4.92
CA TRP A 221 2.63 -7.37 3.63
C TRP A 221 2.59 -5.86 3.76
N ALA A 222 3.54 -5.20 3.11
CA ALA A 222 3.51 -3.78 2.90
C ALA A 222 2.87 -3.46 1.55
N TYR A 223 2.16 -2.34 1.53
CA TYR A 223 1.61 -1.72 0.35
C TYR A 223 2.25 -0.35 0.22
N ILE A 224 3.07 -0.21 -0.82
CA ILE A 224 3.76 1.02 -1.13
C ILE A 224 3.03 1.67 -2.30
N ALA A 225 2.71 2.94 -2.16
CA ALA A 225 2.05 3.72 -3.18
C ALA A 225 2.73 5.06 -3.41
N VAL A 226 2.61 5.55 -4.63
CA VAL A 226 3.09 6.85 -5.10
C VAL A 226 1.98 7.46 -5.94
N SER A 227 1.57 8.68 -5.62
CA SER A 227 0.55 9.41 -6.36
C SER A 227 0.96 10.85 -6.61
N GLY A 228 0.40 11.44 -7.66
CA GLY A 228 0.70 12.81 -8.05
C GLY A 228 -0.31 13.31 -9.08
N THR A 229 -0.09 14.55 -9.52
CA THR A 229 -0.80 15.14 -10.64
C THR A 229 -0.23 14.65 -11.96
N ARG A 230 -1.05 14.70 -13.00
CA ARG A 230 -0.61 14.56 -14.39
C ARG A 230 -1.44 15.49 -15.27
N GLU A 231 -0.99 15.68 -16.49
CA GLU A 231 -1.80 16.28 -17.54
C GLU A 231 -2.94 15.34 -17.97
N ALA A 232 -3.97 15.92 -18.60
CA ALA A 232 -5.10 15.17 -19.13
C ALA A 232 -4.64 14.10 -20.12
N GLU A 233 -3.74 14.50 -21.02
CA GLU A 233 -3.10 13.67 -22.03
C GLU A 233 -1.58 13.61 -21.79
N GLY A 234 -0.93 12.55 -22.27
CA GLY A 234 0.51 12.34 -22.12
C GLY A 234 0.92 11.30 -21.08
N THR A 235 2.23 11.07 -21.01
CA THR A 235 2.86 10.04 -20.17
C THR A 235 4.06 10.56 -19.38
N ASP A 236 4.30 11.88 -19.35
CA ASP A 236 5.47 12.48 -18.67
C ASP A 236 5.52 12.13 -17.18
N PHE A 237 4.37 11.92 -16.56
CA PHE A 237 4.29 11.47 -15.16
C PHE A 237 4.91 10.08 -14.94
N GLU A 238 5.04 9.24 -15.97
CA GLU A 238 5.75 7.96 -15.89
C GLU A 238 7.24 8.16 -15.64
N GLU A 239 7.85 9.20 -16.20
CA GLU A 239 9.26 9.54 -15.93
C GLU A 239 9.46 9.93 -14.46
N HIS A 240 8.47 10.62 -13.86
CA HIS A 240 8.47 10.90 -12.43
C HIS A 240 8.33 9.62 -11.59
N ILE A 241 7.47 8.69 -12.00
CA ILE A 241 7.36 7.37 -11.34
C ILE A 241 8.70 6.62 -11.43
N LEU A 242 9.27 6.52 -12.63
CA LEU A 242 10.53 5.82 -12.88
C LEU A 242 11.66 6.41 -12.03
N SER A 243 11.91 7.72 -12.16
CA SER A 243 13.00 8.40 -11.46
C SER A 243 12.86 8.34 -9.94
N PHE A 244 11.64 8.40 -9.40
CA PHE A 244 11.42 8.29 -7.96
C PHE A 244 11.53 6.84 -7.46
N VAL A 245 10.83 5.91 -8.11
CA VAL A 245 10.75 4.50 -7.68
C VAL A 245 12.13 3.84 -7.72
N GLN A 246 12.94 4.14 -8.74
CA GLN A 246 14.31 3.64 -8.84
C GLN A 246 15.17 3.96 -7.61
N GLN A 247 14.93 5.12 -6.99
CA GLN A 247 15.73 5.63 -5.88
C GLN A 247 15.13 5.23 -4.54
N VAL A 248 13.81 5.32 -4.37
CA VAL A 248 13.15 5.01 -3.10
C VAL A 248 13.07 3.52 -2.82
N TYR A 249 12.88 2.70 -3.87
CA TYR A 249 12.69 1.26 -3.72
C TYR A 249 13.79 0.57 -2.90
N PRO A 250 15.09 0.70 -3.22
CA PRO A 250 16.15 0.04 -2.43
C PRO A 250 16.25 0.51 -0.98
N GLU A 251 15.85 1.75 -0.69
CA GLU A 251 15.97 2.38 0.63
C GLU A 251 14.84 1.97 1.58
N VAL A 252 13.68 1.58 1.05
CA VAL A 252 12.54 1.15 1.87
C VAL A 252 12.52 -0.35 2.14
N LEU A 253 13.45 -1.14 1.62
CA LEU A 253 13.53 -2.57 1.90
C LEU A 253 14.30 -2.83 3.20
N THR A 254 13.96 -3.91 3.89
CA THR A 254 14.85 -4.42 4.95
C THR A 254 16.09 -5.08 4.33
N ASP A 255 17.22 -5.08 5.05
CA ASP A 255 18.47 -5.71 4.60
C ASP A 255 18.28 -7.18 4.18
N ALA A 256 17.44 -7.91 4.92
CA ALA A 256 17.12 -9.30 4.65
C ALA A 256 16.37 -9.48 3.32
N PHE A 257 15.41 -8.60 3.03
CA PHE A 257 14.66 -8.65 1.77
C PHE A 257 15.50 -8.16 0.60
N ARG A 258 16.23 -7.04 0.78
CA ARG A 258 17.17 -6.49 -0.19
C ARG A 258 18.20 -7.53 -0.61
N SER A 259 18.87 -8.18 0.33
CA SER A 259 19.85 -9.23 0.03
C SER A 259 19.26 -10.35 -0.81
N ARG A 260 17.98 -10.71 -0.60
CA ARG A 260 17.31 -11.75 -1.37
C ARG A 260 17.02 -11.32 -2.81
N VAL A 261 16.40 -10.15 -3.00
CA VAL A 261 15.97 -9.72 -4.34
C VAL A 261 17.13 -9.30 -5.24
N TYR A 262 18.26 -8.89 -4.65
CA TYR A 262 19.49 -8.57 -5.40
C TYR A 262 20.42 -9.78 -5.60
N ALA A 263 20.22 -10.89 -4.86
CA ALA A 263 21.02 -12.11 -5.02
C ALA A 263 20.52 -13.06 -6.12
N GLN A 264 19.35 -12.82 -6.72
CA GLN A 264 18.77 -13.69 -7.76
C GLN A 264 19.40 -13.52 -9.17
N GLN A 265 20.71 -13.24 -9.24
CA GLN A 265 21.47 -13.18 -10.51
C GLN A 265 21.96 -14.57 -10.94
#